data_AF-Q4LAS8-F1
#
_entry.id   AF-Q4LAS8-F1
#
_cell.length_a   1.000
_cell.length_b   1.000
_cell.length_c   1.000
_cell.angle_alpha   90.00
_cell.angle_beta   90.00
_cell.angle_gamma   90.00
#
_symmetry.space_group_name_H-M   'P 1'
#
loop_
_entity.id
_entity.type
_entity.pdbx_description
1 polymer ?
#
loop_
_entity_poly.entity_id
_entity_poly.type
_entity_poly.pdbx_seq_one_letter_code
_entity_poly.pdbx_strand_id
1 'polypeptide(L)'
;MEEYYSIKDVANICNKNKSSVSRKLTNLCFEIMDDDFDMHFKKQKGYNNIEQFFFNEYAVKYIISLFYKDLDYNIIKDMPLNQVLKKINTTKINTKLSNIEILIDLVSNPNSDTIDILNTISNIKSDFNKLNDEINLLKSLENKHKKDLAHMDFWIDKQNEEIDFLKNEILKRLKKD
;
A
#
# COMPACT_ATOMS: atom_id res chain seq x y z
N MET A 1 -18.81 4.59 -10.21
CA MET A 1 -17.84 3.84 -11.04
C MET A 1 -17.20 2.83 -10.13
N GLU A 2 -17.23 1.56 -10.51
CA GLU A 2 -16.54 0.50 -9.76
C GLU A 2 -15.02 0.64 -10.00
N GLU A 3 -14.24 0.69 -8.92
CA GLU A 3 -12.79 0.82 -8.97
C GLU A 3 -12.14 -0.54 -9.29
N TYR A 4 -11.19 -0.55 -10.22
CA TYR A 4 -10.48 -1.76 -10.64
C TYR A 4 -8.99 -1.63 -10.34
N TYR A 5 -8.43 -2.67 -9.71
CA TYR A 5 -7.03 -2.76 -9.30
C TYR A 5 -6.25 -3.62 -10.29
N SER A 6 -5.12 -3.11 -10.78
CA SER A 6 -4.25 -3.93 -11.63
C SER A 6 -3.56 -5.02 -10.80
N ILE A 7 -3.05 -6.06 -11.45
CA ILE A 7 -2.25 -7.09 -10.75
C ILE A 7 -1.04 -6.51 -10.00
N LYS A 8 -0.50 -5.34 -10.40
CA LYS A 8 0.55 -4.64 -9.67
C LYS A 8 0.02 -4.05 -8.36
N ASP A 9 -1.17 -3.45 -8.40
CA ASP A 9 -1.82 -2.88 -7.21
C ASP A 9 -2.19 -3.98 -6.23
N VAL A 10 -2.74 -5.10 -6.72
CA VAL A 10 -3.03 -6.29 -5.91
C VAL A 10 -1.75 -6.85 -5.26
N ALA A 11 -0.64 -6.91 -6.00
CA ALA A 11 0.64 -7.34 -5.46
C ALA A 11 1.15 -6.42 -4.34
N ASN A 12 1.01 -5.10 -4.51
CA ASN A 12 1.35 -4.12 -3.49
C ASN A 12 0.46 -4.26 -2.25
N ILE A 13 -0.86 -4.38 -2.43
CA ILE A 13 -1.86 -4.59 -1.37
C ILE A 13 -1.53 -5.85 -0.56
N CYS A 14 -1.21 -6.94 -1.24
CA CYS A 14 -0.85 -8.21 -0.60
C CYS A 14 0.60 -8.23 -0.07
N ASN A 15 1.38 -7.16 -0.30
CA ASN A 15 2.82 -7.12 -0.03
C ASN A 15 3.56 -8.37 -0.56
N LYS A 16 3.24 -8.77 -1.81
CA LYS A 16 3.84 -9.89 -2.53
C LYS A 16 4.46 -9.42 -3.83
N ASN A 17 5.38 -10.21 -4.36
CA ASN A 17 5.85 -10.01 -5.72
C ASN A 17 4.72 -10.30 -6.72
N LYS A 18 4.64 -9.51 -7.80
CA LYS A 18 3.66 -9.72 -8.90
C LYS A 18 3.65 -11.17 -9.38
N SER A 19 4.83 -11.79 -9.54
CA SER A 19 4.97 -13.19 -9.94
C SER A 19 4.36 -14.18 -8.94
N SER A 20 4.37 -13.86 -7.65
CA SER A 20 3.76 -14.71 -6.61
C SER A 20 2.24 -14.61 -6.64
N VAL A 21 1.69 -13.42 -6.88
CA VAL A 21 0.25 -13.22 -7.13
C VAL A 21 -0.18 -13.99 -8.38
N SER A 22 0.54 -13.83 -9.49
CA SER A 22 0.23 -14.55 -10.73
C SER A 22 0.27 -16.08 -10.56
N ARG A 23 1.21 -16.62 -9.79
CA ARG A 23 1.27 -18.07 -9.53
C ARG A 23 0.11 -18.57 -8.65
N LYS A 24 -0.43 -17.71 -7.78
CA LYS A 24 -1.52 -18.07 -6.88
C LYS A 24 -2.89 -18.04 -7.59
N LEU A 25 -3.03 -17.17 -8.60
CA LEU A 25 -4.20 -17.06 -9.45
C LEU A 25 -4.27 -18.22 -10.47
N THR A 26 -4.78 -19.36 -10.02
CA THR A 26 -5.04 -20.53 -10.88
C THR A 26 -6.35 -20.37 -11.66
N ASN A 27 -6.61 -21.24 -12.65
CA ASN A 27 -7.90 -21.26 -13.37
C ASN A 27 -9.09 -21.39 -12.42
N LEU A 28 -8.99 -22.24 -11.39
CA LEU A 28 -10.00 -22.38 -10.35
C LEU A 28 -10.29 -21.06 -9.62
N CYS A 29 -9.29 -20.19 -9.43
CA CYS A 29 -9.53 -18.88 -8.82
C CYS A 29 -10.39 -18.00 -9.72
N PHE A 30 -10.21 -18.08 -11.03
CA PHE A 30 -11.02 -17.31 -11.99
C PHE A 30 -12.43 -17.89 -12.11
N GLU A 31 -12.58 -19.22 -12.11
CA GLU A 31 -13.90 -19.88 -12.06
C GLU A 31 -14.68 -19.44 -10.82
N ILE A 32 -14.05 -19.46 -9.64
CA ILE A 32 -14.67 -18.98 -8.39
C ILE A 32 -15.06 -17.50 -8.48
N MET A 33 -14.25 -16.66 -9.13
CA MET A 33 -14.59 -15.25 -9.33
C MET A 33 -15.75 -15.07 -10.32
N ASP A 34 -15.81 -15.86 -11.39
CA ASP A 34 -16.88 -15.79 -12.39
C ASP A 34 -18.23 -16.32 -11.84
N ASP A 35 -18.18 -17.28 -10.90
CA ASP A 35 -19.37 -17.87 -10.26
C ASP A 35 -19.96 -17.00 -9.13
N ASP A 36 -19.18 -16.06 -8.58
CA ASP A 36 -19.62 -15.15 -7.52
C ASP A 36 -20.15 -13.85 -8.11
N PHE A 37 -21.35 -13.44 -7.70
CA PHE A 37 -22.02 -12.26 -8.24
C PHE A 37 -21.28 -10.94 -7.96
N ASP A 38 -20.53 -10.85 -6.87
CA ASP A 38 -19.86 -9.62 -6.44
C ASP A 38 -18.44 -9.54 -7.00
N MET A 39 -17.78 -10.67 -7.25
CA MET A 39 -16.42 -10.71 -7.78
C MET A 39 -16.40 -10.46 -9.28
N HIS A 40 -15.59 -9.47 -9.70
CA HIS A 40 -15.42 -9.18 -11.12
C HIS A 40 -13.96 -8.98 -11.47
N PHE A 41 -13.55 -9.56 -12.59
CA PHE A 41 -12.27 -9.26 -13.21
C PHE A 41 -12.44 -9.01 -14.71
N LYS A 42 -11.49 -8.28 -15.29
CA LYS A 42 -11.45 -8.03 -16.73
C LYS A 42 -10.03 -7.97 -17.22
N LYS A 43 -9.86 -8.28 -18.51
CA LYS A 43 -8.62 -8.03 -19.24
C LYS A 43 -8.72 -6.67 -19.91
N GLN A 44 -7.70 -5.84 -19.71
CA GLN A 44 -7.57 -4.57 -20.43
C GLN A 44 -6.09 -4.25 -20.66
N LYS A 45 -5.81 -3.40 -21.65
CA LYS A 45 -4.44 -2.95 -21.94
C LYS A 45 -3.92 -2.12 -20.77
N GLY A 46 -2.81 -2.57 -20.20
CA GLY A 46 -2.07 -1.87 -19.16
C GLY A 46 -0.95 -0.98 -19.70
N TYR A 47 0.03 -0.70 -18.85
CA TYR A 47 1.25 0.00 -19.23
C TYR A 47 1.95 -0.72 -20.40
N ASN A 48 2.44 0.02 -21.39
CA ASN A 48 3.02 -0.49 -22.64
C ASN A 48 2.07 -1.32 -23.53
N ASN A 49 0.75 -1.11 -23.44
CA ASN A 49 -0.25 -1.85 -24.24
C ASN A 49 -0.27 -3.38 -24.03
N ILE A 50 0.35 -3.87 -22.96
CA ILE A 50 0.32 -5.28 -22.60
C ILE A 50 -1.02 -5.58 -21.92
N GLU A 51 -1.73 -6.59 -22.41
CA GLU A 51 -2.96 -7.05 -21.79
C GLU A 51 -2.67 -7.59 -20.39
N GLN A 52 -3.42 -7.13 -19.40
CA GLN A 52 -3.29 -7.61 -18.03
C GLN A 52 -4.66 -7.67 -17.34
N PHE A 53 -4.75 -8.48 -16.29
CA PHE A 53 -5.94 -8.60 -15.47
C PHE A 53 -6.09 -7.42 -14.52
N PHE A 54 -7.34 -7.02 -14.34
CA PHE A 54 -7.78 -6.03 -13.37
C PHE A 54 -8.96 -6.60 -12.59
N PHE A 55 -9.01 -6.29 -11.31
CA PHE A 55 -9.90 -6.91 -10.33
C PHE A 55 -10.69 -5.84 -9.61
N ASN A 56 -11.99 -6.03 -9.43
CA ASN A 56 -12.77 -5.16 -8.55
C ASN A 56 -12.43 -5.42 -7.07
N GLU A 57 -12.99 -4.63 -6.16
CA GLU A 57 -12.66 -4.71 -4.73
C GLU A 57 -12.91 -6.10 -4.12
N TYR A 58 -14.01 -6.76 -4.48
CA TYR A 58 -14.35 -8.10 -3.98
C TYR A 58 -13.35 -9.16 -4.44
N ALA A 59 -13.00 -9.15 -5.72
CA ALA A 59 -11.96 -10.05 -6.25
C ALA A 59 -10.61 -9.80 -5.58
N VAL A 60 -10.26 -8.55 -5.26
CA VAL A 60 -9.04 -8.24 -4.48
C VAL A 60 -9.07 -8.85 -3.07
N LYS A 61 -10.20 -8.75 -2.36
CA LYS A 61 -10.37 -9.37 -1.03
C LYS A 61 -10.26 -10.89 -1.08
N TYR A 62 -10.84 -11.51 -2.10
CA TYR A 62 -10.65 -12.94 -2.32
C TYR A 62 -9.17 -13.28 -2.52
N ILE A 63 -8.45 -12.54 -3.35
CA ILE A 63 -7.00 -12.74 -3.55
C ILE A 63 -6.21 -12.56 -2.24
N ILE A 64 -6.57 -11.57 -1.41
CA ILE A 64 -5.99 -11.40 -0.07
C ILE A 64 -6.18 -12.67 0.76
N SER A 65 -7.39 -13.24 0.80
CA SER A 65 -7.68 -14.46 1.58
C SER A 65 -6.82 -15.66 1.17
N LEU A 66 -6.42 -15.74 -0.11
CA LEU A 66 -5.52 -16.79 -0.61
C LEU A 66 -4.11 -16.72 0.02
N PHE A 67 -3.68 -15.54 0.47
CA PHE A 67 -2.36 -15.30 1.05
C PHE A 67 -2.35 -15.24 2.58
N TYR A 68 -3.48 -14.85 3.19
CA TYR A 68 -3.59 -14.64 4.62
C TYR A 68 -4.67 -15.55 5.20
N LYS A 69 -4.25 -16.69 5.75
CA LYS A 69 -5.15 -17.75 6.26
C LYS A 69 -6.14 -17.26 7.31
N ASP A 70 -5.78 -16.23 8.08
CA ASP A 70 -6.63 -15.66 9.13
C ASP A 70 -7.67 -14.66 8.59
N LEU A 71 -7.69 -14.41 7.27
CA LEU A 71 -8.58 -13.49 6.60
C LEU A 71 -9.48 -14.26 5.61
N ASP A 72 -10.42 -15.05 6.13
CA ASP A 72 -11.43 -15.75 5.33
C ASP A 72 -12.25 -14.76 4.48
N TYR A 73 -12.40 -15.05 3.19
CA TYR A 73 -13.15 -14.21 2.24
C TYR A 73 -14.57 -13.90 2.73
N ASN A 74 -15.30 -14.88 3.25
CA ASN A 74 -16.68 -14.70 3.71
C ASN A 74 -16.77 -13.75 4.91
N ILE A 75 -15.69 -13.61 5.67
CA ILE A 75 -15.60 -12.67 6.79
C ILE A 75 -15.27 -11.27 6.28
N ILE A 76 -14.38 -11.15 5.29
CA ILE A 76 -13.84 -9.86 4.86
C ILE A 76 -14.58 -9.23 3.66
N LYS A 77 -15.42 -9.97 2.94
CA LYS A 77 -16.07 -9.50 1.70
C LYS A 77 -16.85 -8.20 1.89
N ASP A 78 -17.58 -8.08 2.99
CA ASP A 78 -18.41 -6.93 3.33
C ASP A 78 -17.64 -5.81 4.05
N MET A 79 -16.37 -6.06 4.41
CA MET A 79 -15.52 -5.05 5.03
C MET A 79 -14.95 -4.13 3.96
N PRO A 80 -14.93 -2.81 4.15
CA PRO A 80 -14.22 -1.92 3.23
C PRO A 80 -12.74 -2.30 3.10
N LEU A 81 -12.17 -2.26 1.88
CA LEU A 81 -10.79 -2.67 1.62
C LEU A 81 -9.77 -2.01 2.56
N ASN A 82 -9.97 -0.74 2.91
CA ASN A 82 -9.09 -0.03 3.85
C ASN A 82 -9.06 -0.66 5.27
N GLN A 83 -10.14 -1.29 5.73
CA GLN A 83 -10.19 -2.01 7.00
C GLN A 83 -9.48 -3.36 6.89
N VAL A 84 -9.65 -4.05 5.76
CA VAL A 84 -8.91 -5.29 5.46
C VAL A 84 -7.40 -5.01 5.43
N LEU A 85 -6.97 -3.91 4.80
CA LEU A 85 -5.57 -3.47 4.79
C LEU A 85 -5.01 -3.22 6.20
N LYS A 86 -5.79 -2.61 7.10
CA LYS A 86 -5.40 -2.44 8.51
C LYS A 86 -5.19 -3.78 9.21
N LYS A 87 -6.05 -4.77 8.94
CA LYS A 87 -5.90 -6.13 9.48
C LYS A 87 -4.62 -6.80 8.96
N ILE A 88 -4.34 -6.73 7.66
CA ILE A 88 -3.08 -7.24 7.07
C ILE A 88 -1.85 -6.64 7.77
N ASN A 89 -1.84 -5.32 7.99
CA ASN A 89 -0.73 -4.63 8.65
C ASN A 89 -0.59 -5.04 10.12
N THR A 90 -1.70 -5.30 10.81
CA THR A 90 -1.69 -5.79 12.20
C THR A 90 -1.12 -7.21 12.27
N THR A 91 -1.56 -8.11 11.38
CA THR A 91 -1.01 -9.47 11.27
C THR A 91 0.49 -9.46 10.94
N LYS A 92 0.95 -8.52 10.08
CA LYS A 92 2.37 -8.31 9.74
C LYS A 92 3.20 -7.87 10.95
N ILE A 93 2.68 -6.96 11.78
CA ILE A 93 3.34 -6.55 13.02
C ILE A 93 3.46 -7.75 13.96
N ASN A 94 2.39 -8.54 14.11
CA ASN A 94 2.38 -9.72 14.96
C ASN A 94 3.38 -10.80 14.48
N THR A 95 3.52 -11.02 13.17
CA THR A 95 4.52 -11.98 12.62
C THR A 95 5.97 -11.49 12.80
N LYS A 96 6.22 -10.18 12.72
CA LYS A 96 7.54 -9.62 13.00
C LYS A 96 7.91 -9.70 14.48
N LEU A 97 6.96 -9.43 15.37
CA LEU A 97 7.13 -9.62 16.83
C LEU A 97 7.39 -11.10 17.15
N SER A 98 6.67 -12.01 16.48
CA SER A 98 6.86 -13.45 16.59
C SER A 98 8.28 -13.90 16.23
N ASN A 99 8.96 -13.32 15.24
CA ASN A 99 10.37 -13.70 14.95
C ASN A 99 11.34 -13.35 16.09
N ILE A 100 11.11 -12.25 16.81
CA ILE A 100 11.93 -11.86 17.96
C ILE A 100 11.64 -12.77 19.14
N GLU A 101 10.36 -13.08 19.40
CA GLU A 101 9.94 -14.04 20.42
C GLU A 101 10.50 -15.44 20.14
N ILE A 102 10.42 -15.92 18.90
CA ILE A 102 11.03 -17.19 18.46
C ILE A 102 12.54 -17.18 18.68
N LEU A 103 13.24 -16.07 18.39
CA LEU A 103 14.68 -15.97 18.65
C LEU A 103 14.98 -16.06 20.15
N ILE A 104 14.20 -15.38 20.99
CA ILE A 104 14.34 -15.44 22.46
C ILE A 104 14.17 -16.88 22.95
N ASP A 105 13.14 -17.58 22.47
CA ASP A 105 12.88 -18.98 22.84
C ASP A 105 14.01 -19.91 22.38
N LEU A 106 14.49 -19.75 21.15
CA LEU A 106 15.58 -20.57 20.60
C LEU A 106 16.90 -20.35 21.36
N VAL A 107 17.27 -19.10 21.65
CA VAL A 107 18.52 -18.79 22.37
C VAL A 107 18.45 -19.19 23.85
N SER A 108 17.25 -19.16 24.45
CA SER A 108 17.04 -19.56 25.85
C SER A 108 17.04 -21.08 26.04
N ASN A 109 16.87 -21.85 24.97
CA ASN A 109 16.91 -23.31 25.00
C ASN A 109 18.29 -23.84 24.58
N PRO A 110 19.07 -24.46 25.49
CA PRO A 110 20.43 -24.94 25.21
C PRO A 110 20.49 -26.10 24.20
N ASN A 111 19.35 -26.73 23.88
CA ASN A 111 19.26 -27.81 22.90
C ASN A 111 18.84 -27.34 21.50
N SER A 112 18.63 -26.03 21.30
CA SER A 112 18.25 -25.49 20.00
C SER A 112 19.35 -25.68 18.96
N ASP A 113 18.96 -26.01 17.73
CA ASP A 113 19.90 -26.08 16.63
C ASP A 113 20.41 -24.68 16.28
N THR A 114 21.73 -24.57 16.12
CA THR A 114 22.39 -23.34 15.70
C THR A 114 21.90 -22.86 14.34
N ILE A 115 21.50 -23.77 13.45
CA ILE A 115 20.95 -23.42 12.13
C ILE A 115 19.63 -22.66 12.25
N ASP A 116 18.74 -23.07 13.16
CA ASP A 116 17.44 -22.40 13.36
C ASP A 116 17.59 -21.00 13.95
N ILE A 117 18.55 -20.83 14.86
CA ILE A 117 18.93 -19.52 15.40
C ILE A 117 19.41 -18.60 14.26
N LEU A 118 20.34 -19.08 13.41
CA LEU A 118 20.88 -18.29 12.30
C LEU A 118 19.84 -17.93 11.24
N ASN A 119 18.91 -18.84 10.95
CA ASN A 119 17.79 -18.59 10.05
C ASN A 119 16.86 -17.49 10.60
N THR A 120 16.54 -17.56 11.88
CA THR A 120 15.69 -16.57 12.55
C THR A 120 16.36 -15.19 12.58
N ILE A 121 17.66 -15.13 12.88
CA ILE A 121 18.45 -13.89 12.81
C ILE A 121 18.46 -13.31 11.37
N SER A 122 18.60 -14.17 10.36
CA SER A 122 18.58 -13.74 8.95
C SER A 122 17.23 -13.15 8.55
N ASN A 123 16.13 -13.72 9.03
CA ASN A 123 14.78 -13.20 8.83
C ASN A 123 14.60 -11.84 9.50
N ILE A 124 15.03 -11.70 10.76
CA ILE A 124 15.00 -10.42 11.50
C ILE A 124 15.81 -9.35 10.74
N LYS A 125 17.02 -9.68 10.28
CA LYS A 125 17.85 -8.76 9.48
C LYS A 125 17.16 -8.32 8.19
N SER A 126 16.50 -9.24 7.49
CA SER A 126 15.71 -8.91 6.29
C SER A 126 14.57 -7.95 6.60
N ASP A 127 13.87 -8.16 7.71
CA ASP A 127 12.78 -7.30 8.13
C ASP A 127 13.25 -5.90 8.53
N PHE A 128 14.42 -5.79 9.18
CA PHE A 128 15.07 -4.51 9.47
C PHE A 128 15.46 -3.76 8.19
N ASN A 129 16.02 -4.44 7.19
CA ASN A 129 16.37 -3.80 5.93
C ASN A 129 15.14 -3.20 5.24
N LYS A 130 14.02 -3.95 5.19
CA LYS A 130 12.76 -3.45 4.61
C LYS A 130 12.22 -2.23 5.37
N LEU A 131 12.32 -2.23 6.70
CA LEU A 131 11.92 -1.07 7.51
C LEU A 131 12.81 0.14 7.22
N ASN A 132 14.11 -0.07 7.04
CA ASN A 132 15.04 1.01 6.71
C ASN A 132 14.75 1.60 5.32
N ASP A 133 14.44 0.76 4.33
CA ASP A 133 14.02 1.20 3.00
C ASP A 133 12.72 2.03 3.05
N GLU A 134 11.75 1.59 3.86
CA GLU A 134 10.49 2.31 4.08
C GLU A 134 10.74 3.68 4.75
N ILE A 135 11.62 3.75 5.75
CA ILE A 135 12.03 5.02 6.39
C ILE A 135 12.68 5.97 5.37
N ASN A 136 13.55 5.46 4.50
CA ASN A 136 14.21 6.28 3.48
C ASN A 136 13.21 6.84 2.46
N LEU A 137 12.24 6.02 2.05
CA LEU A 137 11.14 6.46 1.20
C LEU A 137 10.31 7.56 1.87
N LEU A 138 9.93 7.38 3.14
CA LEU A 138 9.16 8.37 3.90
C LEU A 138 9.90 9.71 4.03
N LYS A 139 11.21 9.69 4.29
CA LYS A 139 12.05 10.91 4.31
C LYS A 139 12.09 11.62 2.95
N SER A 140 12.14 10.86 1.86
CA SER A 140 12.10 11.41 0.50
C SER A 140 10.76 12.12 0.23
N LEU A 141 9.66 11.49 0.61
CA LEU A 141 8.31 12.05 0.49
C LEU A 141 8.13 13.31 1.34
N GLU A 142 8.62 13.28 2.59
CA GLU A 142 8.59 14.45 3.48
C GLU A 142 9.34 15.65 2.87
N ASN A 143 10.53 15.40 2.31
CA ASN A 143 11.31 16.45 1.63
C ASN A 143 10.58 16.99 0.40
N LYS A 144 9.87 16.14 -0.35
CA LYS A 144 9.05 16.58 -1.48
C LYS A 144 7.90 17.47 -1.00
N HIS A 145 7.15 17.03 0.01
CA HIS A 145 6.04 17.83 0.55
C HIS A 145 6.51 19.18 1.12
N LYS A 146 7.67 19.24 1.77
CA LYS A 146 8.26 20.52 2.22
C LYS A 146 8.56 21.47 1.07
N LYS A 147 9.05 20.97 -0.07
CA LYS A 147 9.27 21.78 -1.27
C LYS A 147 7.96 22.27 -1.88
N ASP A 148 6.96 21.40 -1.94
CA ASP A 148 5.65 21.74 -2.48
C ASP A 148 4.97 22.83 -1.62
N LEU A 149 5.05 22.73 -0.29
CA LEU A 149 4.58 23.77 0.63
C LEU A 149 5.30 25.10 0.44
N ALA A 150 6.64 25.09 0.40
CA ALA A 150 7.41 26.31 0.16
C ALA A 150 7.08 26.96 -1.20
N HIS A 151 6.76 26.16 -2.21
CA HIS A 151 6.32 26.66 -3.50
C HIS A 151 4.92 27.29 -3.44
N MET A 152 3.99 26.69 -2.70
CA MET A 152 2.66 27.25 -2.48
C MET A 152 2.74 28.58 -1.72
N ASP A 153 3.54 28.65 -0.65
CA ASP A 153 3.74 29.87 0.15
C ASP A 153 4.24 31.03 -0.74
N PHE A 154 5.22 30.75 -1.62
CA PHE A 154 5.72 31.74 -2.58
C PHE A 154 4.61 32.30 -3.49
N TRP A 155 3.73 31.45 -4.00
CA TRP A 155 2.63 31.89 -4.88
C TRP A 155 1.54 32.64 -4.12
N ILE A 156 1.26 32.24 -2.87
CA ILE A 156 0.34 32.97 -1.99
C ILE A 156 0.86 34.39 -1.76
N ASP A 157 2.15 34.54 -1.46
CA ASP A 157 2.77 35.86 -1.30
C ASP A 157 2.65 36.71 -2.57
N LYS A 158 2.90 36.12 -3.75
CA LYS A 158 2.74 36.81 -5.04
C LYS A 158 1.30 37.26 -5.29
N GLN A 159 0.31 36.43 -4.98
CA GLN A 159 -1.09 36.82 -5.10
C GLN A 159 -1.46 37.95 -4.13
N ASN A 160 -0.94 37.92 -2.90
CA ASN A 160 -1.17 38.98 -1.93
C ASN A 160 -0.58 40.33 -2.39
N GLU A 161 0.65 40.33 -2.95
CA GLU A 161 1.26 41.53 -3.55
C GLU A 161 0.40 42.10 -4.69
N GLU A 162 -0.15 41.25 -5.56
CA GLU A 162 -0.99 41.66 -6.68
C GLU A 162 -2.36 42.21 -6.21
N ILE A 163 -2.97 41.59 -5.20
CA ILE A 163 -4.19 42.09 -4.57
C ILE A 163 -3.96 43.49 -3.98
N ASP A 164 -2.85 43.69 -3.25
CA ASP A 164 -2.51 44.99 -2.67
C ASP A 164 -2.26 46.06 -3.74
N PHE A 165 -1.60 45.68 -4.84
CA PHE A 165 -1.43 46.57 -6.00
C PHE A 165 -2.78 46.98 -6.59
N LEU A 166 -3.65 46.02 -6.88
CA LEU A 166 -4.98 46.28 -7.45
C LEU A 166 -5.84 47.15 -6.52
N LYS A 167 -5.81 46.87 -5.22
CA LYS A 167 -6.50 47.65 -4.19
C LYS A 167 -6.04 49.12 -4.19
N ASN A 168 -4.74 49.35 -4.29
CA ASN A 168 -4.17 50.70 -4.36
C ASN A 168 -4.55 51.43 -5.65
N GLU A 169 -4.57 50.76 -6.80
CA GLU A 169 -5.01 51.35 -8.06
C GLU A 169 -6.49 51.72 -8.04
N ILE A 170 -7.36 50.88 -7.47
CA ILE A 170 -8.78 51.19 -7.29
C ILE A 170 -8.95 52.43 -6.39
N LEU A 171 -8.25 52.49 -5.26
CA LEU A 171 -8.30 53.64 -4.34
C LEU A 171 -7.83 54.95 -4.99
N LYS A 172 -6.82 54.90 -5.87
CA LYS A 172 -6.38 56.08 -6.63
C LYS A 172 -7.46 56.58 -7.58
N ARG A 173 -8.16 55.66 -8.25
CA ARG A 173 -9.25 56.02 -9.18
C ARG A 173 -10.43 56.64 -8.45
N LEU A 174 -10.83 56.06 -7.32
CA LEU A 174 -11.93 56.57 -6.48
C LEU A 174 -11.65 57.93 -5.84
N LYS A 175 -10.38 58.36 -5.73
CA LYS A 175 -9.99 59.69 -5.21
C LYS A 175 -9.88 60.78 -6.29
N LYS A 176 -10.01 60.41 -7.56
CA LYS A 176 -9.94 61.35 -8.70
C LYS A 176 -11.33 61.83 -9.15
N ASP A 177 -12.39 61.23 -8.62
CA ASP A 177 -13.79 61.68 -8.71
C ASP A 177 -14.17 62.43 -7.41
#